data_AF-I4B5W2-F1
#
_entry.id   AF-I4B5W2-F1
#
_cell.length_a   1.000
_cell.length_b   1.000
_cell.length_c   1.000
_cell.angle_alpha   90.00
_cell.angle_beta   90.00
_cell.angle_gamma   90.00
#
_symmetry.space_group_name_H-M   'P 1'
#
loop_
_entity.id
_entity.type
_entity.pdbx_description
1 polymer ?
#
loop_
_entity_poly.entity_id
_entity_poly.type
_entity_poly.pdbx_seq_one_letter_code
_entity_poly.pdbx_strand_id
1 'polypeptide(L)'
;MLFAAIHGGARCLCVENCMKNNKKRYDWLRPTIRDWAAFAIFVIFSAVTPLVFSNNSDLGIYCLVFFGFGSTVAGLTVFRKIRESKFDGSSVDVIGGVAIRPSRLRLMVYAFGLSIFGATMAVFGTGMPIFLRLIGGGLLALGITMVILGLLKKLPAGFIRFDVDRFVLGNRRYTIGIEWDNMARIEPGNIHDNSAVFVWLKSPQAIQVEPSKSITSALKSISWTEQWYGAHLALITEIYGLPGPMVAAALTRYKSHPEAREELRNKYIT
;
A
#
# COMPACT_ATOMS: atom_id res chain seq x y z
N MET A 1 -10.35 -39.80 -41.81
CA MET A 1 -10.95 -38.84 -42.77
C MET A 1 -12.04 -38.07 -42.06
N LEU A 2 -12.00 -36.73 -42.20
CA LEU A 2 -13.00 -35.67 -41.89
C LEU A 2 -13.51 -35.55 -40.43
N PHE A 3 -13.23 -34.48 -39.66
CA PHE A 3 -13.57 -33.03 -39.73
C PHE A 3 -15.00 -32.61 -39.35
N ALA A 4 -15.02 -31.72 -38.34
CA ALA A 4 -15.94 -30.61 -38.02
C ALA A 4 -17.37 -30.88 -37.51
N ALA A 5 -17.67 -30.34 -36.32
CA ALA A 5 -18.58 -29.19 -36.21
C ALA A 5 -18.39 -28.43 -34.88
N ILE A 6 -18.22 -27.12 -35.05
CA ILE A 6 -18.01 -26.04 -34.08
C ILE A 6 -19.28 -25.81 -33.23
N HIS A 7 -19.12 -25.57 -31.92
CA HIS A 7 -20.07 -24.81 -31.11
C HIS A 7 -19.31 -23.77 -30.27
N GLY A 8 -19.01 -22.63 -30.91
CA GLY A 8 -18.68 -21.38 -30.25
C GLY A 8 -19.91 -20.48 -30.23
N GLY A 9 -20.28 -19.94 -29.06
CA GLY A 9 -21.40 -19.00 -29.00
C GLY A 9 -21.86 -18.49 -27.63
N ALA A 10 -21.43 -19.07 -26.50
CA ALA A 10 -22.01 -18.70 -25.18
C ALA A 10 -21.02 -18.12 -24.14
N ARG A 11 -19.74 -17.90 -24.48
CA ARG A 11 -18.73 -17.42 -23.49
C ARG A 11 -18.47 -15.91 -23.44
N CYS A 12 -18.97 -15.11 -24.39
CA CYS A 12 -18.64 -13.67 -24.40
C CYS A 12 -19.54 -12.79 -23.50
N LEU A 13 -20.84 -13.09 -23.37
CA LEU A 13 -21.78 -12.19 -22.68
C LEU A 13 -21.59 -12.15 -21.15
N CYS A 14 -21.17 -13.26 -20.53
CA CYS A 14 -20.92 -13.30 -19.08
C CYS A 14 -19.63 -12.55 -18.71
N VAL A 15 -18.61 -12.64 -19.55
CA VAL A 15 -17.34 -11.91 -19.37
C VAL A 15 -17.55 -10.42 -19.55
N GLU A 16 -18.36 -9.99 -20.54
CA GLU A 16 -18.60 -8.57 -20.81
C GLU A 16 -19.41 -7.88 -19.69
N ASN A 17 -20.41 -8.57 -19.11
CA ASN A 17 -21.14 -8.07 -17.93
C ASN A 17 -20.28 -8.07 -16.66
N CYS A 18 -19.38 -9.05 -16.49
CA CYS A 18 -18.42 -9.06 -15.38
C CYS A 18 -17.37 -7.92 -15.52
N MET A 19 -16.93 -7.63 -16.75
CA MET A 19 -16.00 -6.54 -17.07
C MET A 19 -16.64 -5.15 -16.89
N LYS A 20 -17.88 -4.93 -17.34
CA LYS A 20 -18.59 -3.65 -17.12
C LYS A 20 -18.85 -3.38 -15.63
N ASN A 21 -19.13 -4.42 -14.83
CA ASN A 21 -19.28 -4.26 -13.38
C ASN A 21 -17.95 -4.02 -12.66
N ASN A 22 -16.85 -4.60 -13.12
CA ASN A 22 -15.53 -4.34 -12.52
C ASN A 22 -15.06 -2.89 -12.76
N LYS A 23 -15.37 -2.28 -13.92
CA LYS A 23 -15.01 -0.88 -14.18
C LYS A 23 -15.68 0.08 -13.18
N LYS A 24 -16.93 -0.19 -12.78
CA LYS A 24 -17.63 0.55 -11.71
C LYS A 24 -17.08 0.25 -10.31
N ARG A 25 -16.48 -0.92 -10.10
CA ARG A 25 -16.06 -1.42 -8.79
C ARG A 25 -14.94 -0.60 -8.13
N TYR A 26 -14.12 0.08 -8.94
CA TYR A 26 -12.97 0.87 -8.49
C TYR A 26 -13.11 2.36 -8.83
N ASP A 27 -14.27 2.83 -9.29
CA ASP A 27 -14.46 4.25 -9.61
C ASP A 27 -14.30 5.16 -8.38
N TRP A 28 -14.55 4.64 -7.17
CA TRP A 28 -14.31 5.35 -5.92
C TRP A 28 -12.81 5.55 -5.59
N LEU A 29 -11.90 4.87 -6.30
CA LEU A 29 -10.44 5.08 -6.20
C LEU A 29 -9.94 6.23 -7.08
N ARG A 30 -10.79 6.84 -7.91
CA ARG A 30 -10.39 8.00 -8.70
C ARG A 30 -9.95 9.15 -7.79
N PRO A 31 -8.99 9.97 -8.22
CA PRO A 31 -8.64 11.17 -7.48
C PRO A 31 -9.89 12.05 -7.28
N THR A 32 -10.11 12.44 -6.04
CA THR A 32 -11.20 13.33 -5.66
C THR A 32 -10.85 14.77 -6.02
N ILE A 33 -11.84 15.67 -6.00
CA ILE A 33 -11.60 17.11 -6.14
C ILE A 33 -10.61 17.61 -5.07
N ARG A 34 -10.67 17.04 -3.86
CA ARG A 34 -9.74 17.36 -2.76
C ARG A 34 -8.29 17.01 -3.12
N ASP A 35 -8.06 15.86 -3.75
CA ASP A 35 -6.71 15.44 -4.16
C ASP A 35 -6.13 16.41 -5.20
N TRP A 36 -6.94 16.78 -6.20
CA TRP A 36 -6.54 17.75 -7.22
C TRP A 36 -6.33 19.15 -6.66
N ALA A 37 -7.21 19.60 -5.76
CA ALA A 37 -7.09 20.90 -5.12
C ALA A 37 -5.81 20.97 -4.27
N ALA A 38 -5.53 19.94 -3.47
CA ALA A 38 -4.29 19.87 -2.68
C ALA A 38 -3.06 19.95 -3.59
N PHE A 39 -3.02 19.16 -4.67
CA PHE A 39 -1.92 19.19 -5.63
C PHE A 39 -1.76 20.58 -6.28
N ALA A 40 -2.84 21.19 -6.76
CA ALA A 40 -2.81 22.50 -7.38
C ALA A 40 -2.32 23.59 -6.42
N ILE A 41 -2.80 23.58 -5.16
CA ILE A 41 -2.36 24.51 -4.12
C ILE A 41 -0.85 24.40 -3.93
N PHE A 42 -0.32 23.18 -3.69
CA PHE A 42 1.11 23.00 -3.49
C PHE A 42 1.95 23.42 -4.70
N VAL A 43 1.48 23.15 -5.93
CA VAL A 43 2.15 23.60 -7.17
C VAL A 43 2.19 25.12 -7.26
N ILE A 44 1.07 25.81 -7.01
CA ILE A 44 0.99 27.28 -7.09
C ILE A 44 1.93 27.91 -6.05
N PHE A 45 1.88 27.47 -4.80
CA PHE A 45 2.76 28.01 -3.76
C PHE A 45 4.24 27.72 -4.05
N SER A 46 4.56 26.54 -4.60
CA SER A 46 5.92 26.24 -5.06
C SER A 46 6.38 27.21 -6.15
N ALA A 47 5.50 27.53 -7.11
CA ALA A 47 5.79 28.44 -8.22
C ALA A 47 5.91 29.91 -7.81
N VAL A 48 5.20 30.33 -6.75
CA VAL A 48 5.26 31.70 -6.19
C VAL A 48 6.46 31.89 -5.26
N THR A 49 7.00 30.81 -4.69
CA THR A 49 8.11 30.87 -3.73
C THR A 49 9.37 31.63 -4.23
N PRO A 50 9.79 31.56 -5.51
CA PRO A 50 10.88 32.38 -6.06
C PRO A 50 10.72 33.89 -5.80
N LEU A 51 9.49 34.41 -5.70
CA LEU A 51 9.25 35.82 -5.38
C LEU A 51 9.56 36.17 -3.92
N VAL A 52 9.57 35.19 -3.02
CA VAL A 52 9.91 35.38 -1.60
C VAL A 52 11.42 35.49 -1.40
N PHE A 53 12.21 34.85 -2.27
CA PHE A 53 13.67 34.86 -2.21
C PHE A 53 14.28 36.28 -2.29
N SER A 54 13.61 37.23 -2.94
CA SER A 54 14.11 38.60 -3.07
C SER A 54 14.09 39.38 -1.75
N ASN A 55 13.14 39.07 -0.85
CA ASN A 55 13.00 39.77 0.42
C ASN A 55 13.63 38.98 1.58
N ASN A 56 13.50 37.64 1.57
CA ASN A 56 14.02 36.79 2.62
C ASN A 56 14.38 35.41 2.06
N SER A 57 15.68 35.18 1.85
CA SER A 57 16.21 33.93 1.29
C SER A 57 15.91 32.72 2.17
N ASP A 58 15.99 32.86 3.49
CA ASP A 58 15.77 31.75 4.43
C ASP A 58 14.32 31.26 4.37
N LEU A 59 13.37 32.20 4.38
CA LEU A 59 11.94 31.90 4.22
C LEU A 59 11.66 31.32 2.82
N GLY A 60 12.29 31.86 1.78
CA GLY A 60 12.18 31.35 0.42
C GLY A 60 12.60 29.87 0.31
N ILE A 61 13.75 29.50 0.87
CA ILE A 61 14.23 28.11 0.88
C ILE A 61 13.25 27.20 1.63
N TYR A 62 12.81 27.61 2.82
CA TYR A 62 11.84 26.83 3.60
C TYR A 62 10.53 26.59 2.85
N CYS A 63 9.94 27.66 2.30
CA CYS A 63 8.72 27.57 1.51
C CYS A 63 8.89 26.63 0.31
N LEU A 64 10.05 26.70 -0.37
CA LEU A 64 10.28 25.92 -1.58
C LEU A 64 10.35 24.43 -1.25
N VAL A 65 11.05 24.09 -0.17
CA VAL A 65 11.15 22.70 0.30
C VAL A 65 9.79 22.21 0.81
N PHE A 66 9.06 22.99 1.60
CA PHE A 66 7.75 22.60 2.12
C PHE A 66 6.72 22.39 1.00
N PHE A 67 6.50 23.41 0.17
CA PHE A 67 5.51 23.35 -0.89
C PHE A 67 5.93 22.39 -2.01
N GLY A 68 7.24 22.34 -2.34
CA GLY A 68 7.78 21.43 -3.34
C GLY A 68 7.66 19.95 -2.92
N PHE A 69 7.96 19.64 -1.66
CA PHE A 69 7.75 18.30 -1.11
C PHE A 69 6.26 17.95 -1.07
N GLY A 70 5.40 18.87 -0.59
CA GLY A 70 3.95 18.68 -0.57
C GLY A 70 3.36 18.44 -1.98
N SER A 71 3.84 19.19 -2.98
CA SER A 71 3.46 19.04 -4.39
C SER A 71 3.84 17.65 -4.90
N THR A 72 5.06 17.20 -4.59
CA THR A 72 5.55 15.87 -4.98
C THR A 72 4.68 14.77 -4.38
N VAL A 73 4.38 14.83 -3.08
CA VAL A 73 3.54 13.83 -2.39
C VAL A 73 2.11 13.85 -2.93
N ALA A 74 1.49 15.02 -3.08
CA ALA A 74 0.13 15.15 -3.60
C ALA A 74 0.03 14.65 -5.05
N GLY A 75 1.01 14.98 -5.89
CA GLY A 75 1.10 14.50 -7.28
C GLY A 75 1.26 12.99 -7.36
N LEU A 76 2.09 12.39 -6.51
CA LEU A 76 2.23 10.94 -6.40
C LEU A 76 0.92 10.27 -5.97
N THR A 77 0.19 10.84 -5.01
CA THR A 77 -1.14 10.33 -4.60
C THR A 77 -2.14 10.39 -5.74
N VAL A 78 -2.22 11.51 -6.48
CA VAL A 78 -3.09 11.63 -7.66
C VAL A 78 -2.71 10.59 -8.71
N PHE A 79 -1.43 10.48 -9.06
CA PHE A 79 -0.96 9.52 -10.06
C PHE A 79 -1.26 8.07 -9.64
N ARG A 80 -1.04 7.74 -8.35
CA ARG A 80 -1.38 6.44 -7.78
C ARG A 80 -2.89 6.14 -7.94
N LYS A 81 -3.76 7.06 -7.52
CA LYS A 81 -5.22 6.93 -7.63
C LYS A 81 -5.68 6.77 -9.09
N ILE A 82 -5.10 7.52 -10.03
CA ILE A 82 -5.35 7.34 -11.47
C ILE A 82 -4.97 5.94 -11.91
N ARG A 83 -3.76 5.47 -11.59
CA ARG A 83 -3.27 4.15 -11.98
C ARG A 83 -4.15 3.04 -11.41
N GLU A 84 -4.53 3.13 -10.15
CA GLU A 84 -5.39 2.14 -9.48
C GLU A 84 -6.82 2.13 -10.03
N SER A 85 -7.38 3.30 -10.37
CA SER A 85 -8.72 3.38 -10.99
C SER A 85 -8.80 2.75 -12.39
N LYS A 86 -7.66 2.62 -13.07
CA LYS A 86 -7.55 1.98 -14.39
C LYS A 86 -7.30 0.48 -14.30
N PHE A 87 -7.18 -0.08 -13.10
CA PHE A 87 -6.93 -1.50 -12.92
C PHE A 87 -8.13 -2.32 -13.40
N ASP A 88 -7.92 -3.10 -14.46
CA ASP A 88 -8.87 -4.09 -14.93
C ASP A 88 -8.43 -5.46 -14.40
N GLY A 89 -9.24 -6.06 -13.52
CA GLY A 89 -8.90 -7.30 -12.83
C GLY A 89 -8.90 -8.56 -13.71
N SER A 90 -8.80 -8.40 -15.03
CA SER A 90 -8.99 -9.44 -16.06
C SER A 90 -7.86 -10.47 -16.11
N SER A 91 -6.67 -10.18 -15.57
CA SER A 91 -5.62 -11.18 -15.40
C SER A 91 -4.71 -10.84 -14.22
N VAL A 92 -5.12 -11.23 -13.01
CA VAL A 92 -4.24 -11.17 -11.84
C VAL A 92 -3.59 -12.52 -11.66
N ASP A 93 -2.30 -12.55 -11.94
CA ASP A 93 -1.48 -13.74 -11.81
C ASP A 93 -0.43 -13.53 -10.73
N VAL A 94 -0.34 -14.47 -9.78
CA VAL A 94 0.54 -14.39 -8.63
C VAL A 94 1.49 -15.58 -8.64
N ILE A 95 2.76 -15.31 -8.38
CA ILE A 95 3.78 -16.35 -8.22
C ILE A 95 3.60 -16.95 -6.81
N GLY A 96 3.20 -18.22 -6.76
CA GLY A 96 3.02 -18.95 -5.51
C GLY A 96 4.32 -19.19 -4.75
N GLY A 97 4.25 -19.27 -3.43
CA GLY A 97 5.38 -19.61 -2.56
C GLY A 97 6.48 -18.55 -2.42
N VAL A 98 6.38 -17.42 -3.12
CA VAL A 98 7.37 -16.33 -3.05
C VAL A 98 6.94 -15.28 -2.02
N ALA A 99 7.80 -15.03 -1.04
CA ALA A 99 7.58 -14.00 -0.03
C ALA A 99 7.78 -12.59 -0.63
N ILE A 100 6.69 -11.87 -0.82
CA ILE A 100 6.71 -10.47 -1.27
C ILE A 100 7.00 -9.58 -0.06
N ARG A 101 8.14 -8.90 -0.08
CA ARG A 101 8.63 -8.06 1.02
C ARG A 101 8.39 -6.58 0.74
N PRO A 102 8.17 -5.76 1.78
CA PRO A 102 8.11 -4.32 1.63
C PRO A 102 9.39 -3.75 0.99
N SER A 103 9.23 -2.75 0.14
CA SER A 103 10.37 -2.07 -0.49
C SER A 103 11.10 -1.21 0.54
N ARG A 104 12.30 -1.65 0.94
CA ARG A 104 13.19 -0.87 1.83
C ARG A 104 13.59 0.45 1.21
N LEU A 105 13.74 0.48 -0.12
CA LEU A 105 14.10 1.69 -0.86
C LEU A 105 13.04 2.78 -0.66
N ARG A 106 11.74 2.44 -0.73
CA ARG A 106 10.67 3.42 -0.49
C ARG A 106 10.72 4.00 0.92
N LEU A 107 10.91 3.16 1.92
CA LEU A 107 11.07 3.61 3.30
C LEU A 107 12.29 4.53 3.46
N MET A 108 13.41 4.20 2.80
CA MET A 108 14.60 5.06 2.80
C MET A 108 14.35 6.40 2.10
N VAL A 109 13.60 6.43 0.99
CA VAL A 109 13.23 7.67 0.29
C VAL A 109 12.38 8.56 1.20
N TYR A 110 11.38 8.01 1.90
CA TYR A 110 10.58 8.80 2.86
C TYR A 110 11.42 9.30 4.03
N ALA A 111 12.27 8.44 4.60
CA ALA A 111 13.16 8.83 5.71
C ALA A 111 14.14 9.94 5.29
N PHE A 112 14.69 9.84 4.08
CA PHE A 112 15.59 10.84 3.52
C PHE A 112 14.87 12.17 3.25
N GLY A 113 13.67 12.12 2.65
CA GLY A 113 12.83 13.31 2.46
C GLY A 113 12.49 13.99 3.79
N LEU A 114 12.17 13.21 4.83
CA LEU A 114 11.92 13.71 6.17
C LEU A 114 13.16 14.39 6.79
N SER A 115 14.35 13.81 6.60
CA SER A 115 15.61 14.41 7.04
C SER A 115 15.88 15.74 6.34
N ILE A 116 15.73 15.81 5.02
CA ILE A 116 15.91 17.07 4.27
C ILE A 116 14.93 18.11 4.80
N PHE A 117 13.66 17.75 4.92
CA PHE A 117 12.62 18.65 5.40
C PHE A 117 12.92 19.19 6.81
N GLY A 118 13.28 18.31 7.74
CA GLY A 118 13.65 18.68 9.10
C GLY A 118 14.92 19.53 9.17
N ALA A 119 15.94 19.21 8.38
CA ALA A 119 17.18 20.00 8.29
C ALA A 119 16.90 21.41 7.78
N THR A 120 16.10 21.54 6.71
CA THR A 120 15.72 22.85 6.18
C THR A 120 15.00 23.69 7.25
N MET A 121 14.07 23.10 7.99
CA MET A 121 13.39 23.78 9.10
C MET A 121 14.33 24.21 10.23
N ALA A 122 15.31 23.37 10.58
CA ALA A 122 16.24 23.65 11.67
C ALA A 122 17.23 24.78 11.32
N VAL A 123 17.73 24.79 10.07
CA VAL A 123 18.76 25.72 9.58
C VAL A 123 18.16 27.04 9.11
N PHE A 124 17.14 27.00 8.24
CA PHE A 124 16.57 28.19 7.61
C PHE A 124 15.33 28.71 8.36
N GLY A 125 14.90 28.04 9.43
CA GLY A 125 13.76 28.46 10.25
C GLY A 125 14.11 29.49 11.32
N THR A 126 15.17 30.29 11.16
CA THR A 126 15.66 31.25 12.17
C THR A 126 14.60 32.30 12.55
N GLY A 127 13.79 32.74 11.58
CA GLY A 127 12.67 33.65 11.79
C GLY A 127 11.38 33.00 12.31
N MET A 128 11.35 31.67 12.48
CA MET A 128 10.18 30.96 13.01
C MET A 128 10.22 30.85 14.54
N PRO A 129 9.05 30.75 15.20
CA PRO A 129 8.98 30.40 16.62
C PRO A 129 9.80 29.17 16.98
N ILE A 130 10.43 29.19 18.15
CA ILE A 130 11.34 28.12 18.61
C ILE A 130 10.70 26.72 18.57
N PHE A 131 9.40 26.61 18.87
CA PHE A 131 8.71 25.32 18.86
C PHE A 131 8.65 24.68 17.46
N LEU A 132 8.52 25.47 16.38
CA LEU A 132 8.54 24.93 15.01
C LEU A 132 9.94 24.42 14.64
N ARG A 133 10.99 25.09 15.12
CA ARG A 133 12.38 24.64 14.94
C ARG A 133 12.65 23.34 15.70
N LEU A 134 12.09 23.19 16.89
CA LEU A 134 12.17 21.94 17.65
C LEU A 134 11.45 20.79 16.94
N ILE A 135 10.28 21.04 16.34
CA ILE A 135 9.60 20.07 15.48
C ILE A 135 10.50 19.69 14.30
N GLY A 136 11.08 20.66 13.60
CA GLY A 136 12.02 20.43 12.50
C GLY A 136 13.22 19.57 12.92
N GLY A 137 13.82 19.89 14.07
CA GLY A 137 14.90 19.09 14.67
C GLY A 137 14.47 17.66 15.01
N GLY A 138 13.26 17.48 15.54
CA GLY A 138 12.66 16.17 15.79
C GLY A 138 12.44 15.36 14.50
N LEU A 139 11.93 15.99 13.44
CA LEU A 139 11.76 15.35 12.13
C LEU A 139 13.11 14.95 11.50
N LEU A 140 14.12 15.81 11.62
CA LEU A 140 15.50 15.51 11.19
C LEU A 140 16.04 14.29 11.93
N ALA A 141 15.97 14.29 13.26
CA ALA A 141 16.45 13.19 14.08
C ALA A 141 15.73 11.87 13.76
N LEU A 142 14.41 11.93 13.55
CA LEU A 142 13.61 10.76 13.16
C LEU A 142 14.01 10.25 11.77
N GLY A 143 14.14 11.13 10.79
CA GLY A 143 14.56 10.81 9.43
C GLY A 143 15.93 10.14 9.40
N ILE A 144 16.93 10.74 10.07
CA ILE A 144 18.28 10.19 10.17
C ILE A 144 18.24 8.82 10.84
N THR A 145 17.51 8.69 11.95
CA THR A 145 17.37 7.41 12.65
C THR A 145 16.77 6.33 11.74
N MET A 146 15.72 6.65 10.97
CA MET A 146 15.13 5.72 10.02
C MET A 146 16.08 5.33 8.88
N VAL A 147 16.88 6.27 8.35
CA VAL A 147 17.93 5.97 7.36
C VAL A 147 18.96 5.01 7.95
N ILE A 148 19.47 5.29 9.16
CA ILE A 148 20.44 4.42 9.86
C ILE A 148 19.84 3.03 10.09
N LEU A 149 18.61 2.92 10.60
CA LEU A 149 17.94 1.64 10.79
C LEU A 149 17.72 0.88 9.46
N GLY A 150 17.47 1.60 8.37
CA GLY A 150 17.36 1.04 7.02
C GLY A 150 18.68 0.45 6.54
N LEU A 151 19.78 1.20 6.67
CA LEU A 151 21.13 0.75 6.31
C LEU A 151 21.57 -0.45 7.17
N LEU A 152 21.24 -0.45 8.46
CA LEU A 152 21.48 -1.57 9.37
C LEU A 152 20.53 -2.76 9.16
N LYS A 153 19.61 -2.68 8.18
CA LYS A 153 18.59 -3.71 7.89
C LYS A 153 17.72 -4.07 9.12
N LYS A 154 17.58 -3.14 10.07
CA LYS A 154 16.80 -3.31 11.31
C LYS A 154 15.34 -2.86 11.20
N LEU A 155 14.95 -2.26 10.08
CA LEU A 155 13.55 -1.89 9.84
C LEU A 155 12.63 -3.13 9.85
N PRO A 156 11.40 -3.03 10.38
CA PRO A 156 10.45 -4.12 10.38
C PRO A 156 10.25 -4.66 8.96
N ALA A 157 10.56 -5.94 8.76
CA ALA A 157 10.34 -6.62 7.50
C ALA A 157 9.19 -7.60 7.70
N GLY A 158 8.01 -7.22 7.23
CA GLY A 158 6.93 -8.16 7.00
C GLY A 158 7.11 -8.87 5.66
N PHE A 159 6.25 -9.83 5.37
CA PHE A 159 6.04 -10.35 4.03
C PHE A 159 4.60 -10.81 3.85
N ILE A 160 4.14 -10.82 2.62
CA ILE A 160 2.93 -11.54 2.22
C ILE A 160 3.34 -12.65 1.28
N ARG A 161 2.65 -13.80 1.34
CA ARG A 161 2.93 -14.95 0.48
C ARG A 161 1.64 -15.69 0.17
N PHE A 162 1.54 -16.16 -1.06
CA PHE A 162 0.41 -16.93 -1.55
C PHE A 162 0.85 -18.39 -1.64
N ASP A 163 0.49 -19.20 -0.65
CA ASP A 163 0.73 -20.64 -0.68
C ASP A 163 -0.51 -21.36 -1.24
N VAL A 164 -0.34 -22.60 -1.69
CA VAL A 164 -1.43 -23.40 -2.28
C VAL A 164 -2.62 -23.52 -1.31
N ASP A 165 -2.34 -23.86 -0.05
CA ASP A 165 -3.39 -24.14 0.95
C ASP A 165 -3.82 -22.90 1.74
N ARG A 166 -2.95 -21.88 1.81
CA ARG A 166 -3.12 -20.73 2.71
C ARG A 166 -2.48 -19.45 2.19
N PHE A 167 -3.04 -18.32 2.60
CA PHE A 167 -2.40 -17.03 2.50
C PHE A 167 -1.56 -16.75 3.76
N VAL A 168 -0.30 -16.37 3.59
CA VAL A 168 0.63 -16.19 4.72
C VAL A 168 1.03 -14.73 4.88
N LEU A 169 0.90 -14.24 6.11
CA LEU A 169 1.35 -12.94 6.57
C LEU A 169 2.49 -13.12 7.56
N GLY A 170 3.69 -12.72 7.18
CA GLY A 170 4.84 -12.75 8.07
C GLY A 170 5.15 -11.39 8.67
N ASN A 171 5.52 -11.37 9.94
CA ASN A 171 6.25 -10.26 10.55
C ASN A 171 7.57 -10.78 11.16
N ARG A 172 8.31 -9.91 11.85
CA ARG A 172 9.61 -10.27 12.45
C ARG A 172 9.50 -11.34 13.55
N ARG A 173 8.36 -11.44 14.23
CA ARG A 173 8.17 -12.28 15.42
C ARG A 173 7.45 -13.59 15.13
N TYR A 174 6.49 -13.56 14.20
CA TYR A 174 5.67 -14.72 13.86
C TYR A 174 5.10 -14.60 12.44
N THR A 175 4.61 -15.72 11.92
CA THR A 175 3.82 -15.81 10.69
C THR A 175 2.39 -16.22 11.04
N ILE A 176 1.43 -15.70 10.28
CA ILE A 176 0.01 -16.09 10.32
C ILE A 176 -0.32 -16.71 8.97
N GLY A 177 -0.74 -17.97 8.96
CA GLY A 177 -1.34 -18.65 7.83
C GLY A 177 -2.86 -18.63 7.94
N ILE A 178 -3.52 -18.17 6.89
CA ILE A 178 -4.98 -18.09 6.78
C ILE A 178 -5.40 -19.00 5.64
N GLU A 179 -6.19 -20.02 5.94
CA GLU A 179 -6.79 -20.88 4.93
C GLU A 179 -7.73 -20.07 4.04
N TRP A 180 -7.70 -20.35 2.74
CA TRP A 180 -8.52 -19.64 1.75
C TRP A 180 -10.00 -19.67 2.10
N ASP A 181 -10.48 -20.80 2.61
CA ASP A 181 -11.88 -21.01 2.95
C ASP A 181 -12.30 -20.31 4.25
N ASN A 182 -11.34 -19.89 5.09
CA ASN A 182 -11.60 -19.09 6.27
C ASN A 182 -11.79 -17.59 5.94
N MET A 183 -11.51 -17.13 4.71
CA MET A 183 -11.74 -15.73 4.33
C MET A 183 -13.23 -15.47 4.06
N ALA A 184 -13.91 -14.74 4.94
CA ALA A 184 -15.33 -14.39 4.81
C ALA A 184 -15.56 -13.28 3.77
N ARG A 185 -14.78 -12.18 3.82
CA ARG A 185 -14.92 -11.02 2.95
C ARG A 185 -13.54 -10.43 2.67
N ILE A 186 -13.35 -9.87 1.47
CA ILE A 186 -12.11 -9.21 1.06
C ILE A 186 -12.53 -7.92 0.35
N GLU A 187 -12.02 -6.78 0.82
CA GLU A 187 -12.32 -5.49 0.17
C GLU A 187 -11.08 -4.62 0.04
N PRO A 188 -10.89 -3.98 -1.13
CA PRO A 188 -9.97 -2.86 -1.27
C PRO A 188 -10.45 -1.67 -0.43
N GLY A 189 -9.52 -0.86 0.07
CA GLY A 189 -9.82 0.36 0.81
C GLY A 189 -8.59 1.24 0.96
N ASN A 190 -8.67 2.26 1.83
CA ASN A 190 -7.54 3.14 2.12
C ASN A 190 -7.36 3.31 3.64
N ILE A 191 -6.11 3.43 4.08
CA ILE A 191 -5.73 3.82 5.45
C ILE A 191 -4.84 5.04 5.34
N HIS A 192 -5.31 6.20 5.84
CA HIS A 192 -4.57 7.48 5.73
C HIS A 192 -4.08 7.76 4.30
N ASP A 193 -4.97 7.64 3.32
CA ASP A 193 -4.67 7.75 1.87
C ASP A 193 -3.66 6.75 1.30
N ASN A 194 -3.25 5.72 2.06
CA ASN A 194 -2.47 4.60 1.55
C ASN A 194 -3.40 3.49 1.08
N SER A 195 -3.07 2.88 -0.06
CA SER A 195 -3.82 1.73 -0.57
C SER A 195 -3.76 0.56 0.42
N ALA A 196 -4.92 0.00 0.76
CA ALA A 196 -5.04 -1.12 1.68
C ALA A 196 -6.02 -2.19 1.18
N VAL A 197 -5.87 -3.40 1.71
CA VAL A 197 -6.84 -4.49 1.56
C VAL A 197 -7.28 -4.97 2.93
N PHE A 198 -8.58 -4.98 3.15
CA PHE A 198 -9.23 -5.45 4.37
C PHE A 198 -9.73 -6.87 4.15
N VAL A 199 -9.44 -7.74 5.12
CA VAL A 199 -9.85 -9.15 5.09
C VAL A 199 -10.61 -9.47 6.37
N TRP A 200 -11.80 -10.03 6.20
CA TRP A 200 -12.60 -10.57 7.29
C TRP A 200 -12.50 -12.09 7.26
N LEU A 201 -12.32 -12.70 8.44
CA LEU A 201 -12.26 -14.14 8.61
C LEU A 201 -13.62 -14.66 9.11
N LYS A 202 -13.95 -15.91 8.78
CA LYS A 202 -15.13 -16.61 9.32
C LYS A 202 -14.90 -16.98 10.78
N SER A 203 -13.70 -17.46 11.09
CA SER A 203 -13.25 -17.80 12.43
C SER A 203 -11.83 -17.24 12.65
N PRO A 204 -11.69 -16.11 13.36
CA PRO A 204 -10.38 -15.50 13.65
C PRO A 204 -9.45 -16.39 14.47
N GLN A 205 -9.99 -17.35 15.20
CA GLN A 205 -9.26 -18.33 16.00
C GLN A 205 -8.72 -19.48 15.13
N ALA A 206 -9.34 -19.75 13.98
CA ALA A 206 -8.91 -20.77 13.01
C ALA A 206 -7.79 -20.23 12.09
N ILE A 207 -6.71 -19.72 12.71
CA ILE A 207 -5.49 -19.28 12.03
C ILE A 207 -4.32 -20.16 12.46
N GLN A 208 -3.38 -20.37 11.55
CA GLN A 208 -2.15 -21.09 11.84
C GLN A 208 -1.07 -20.08 12.19
N VAL A 209 -0.39 -20.22 13.33
CA VAL A 209 0.64 -19.26 13.78
C VAL A 209 1.95 -19.96 14.08
N GLU A 210 3.04 -19.48 13.48
CA GLU A 210 4.38 -20.01 13.71
C GLU A 210 5.30 -18.91 14.25
N PRO A 211 5.98 -19.11 15.40
CA PRO A 211 5.85 -20.25 16.31
C PRO A 211 4.52 -20.20 17.08
N SER A 212 3.99 -21.38 17.44
CA SER A 212 2.67 -21.54 18.10
C SER A 212 2.49 -20.72 19.38
N LYS A 213 3.58 -20.51 20.14
CA LYS A 213 3.61 -19.63 21.34
C LYS A 213 3.18 -18.18 21.06
N SER A 214 3.17 -17.75 19.80
CA SER A 214 2.79 -16.38 19.40
C SER A 214 1.30 -16.22 19.12
N ILE A 215 0.48 -17.27 19.25
CA ILE A 215 -0.96 -17.24 18.94
C ILE A 215 -1.69 -16.09 19.66
N THR A 216 -1.43 -15.89 20.96
CA THR A 216 -2.04 -14.78 21.73
C THR A 216 -1.65 -13.41 21.18
N SER A 217 -0.41 -13.25 20.72
CA SER A 217 0.05 -12.00 20.09
C SER A 217 -0.60 -11.77 18.73
N ALA A 218 -0.79 -12.84 17.95
CA ALA A 218 -1.48 -12.79 16.66
C ALA A 218 -2.96 -12.42 16.83
N LEU A 219 -3.67 -13.08 17.75
CA LEU A 219 -5.07 -12.79 18.06
C LEU A 219 -5.27 -11.37 18.61
N LYS A 220 -4.34 -10.89 19.45
CA LYS A 220 -4.33 -9.49 19.91
C LYS A 220 -4.18 -8.51 18.75
N SER A 221 -3.31 -8.82 17.77
CA SER A 221 -3.14 -7.99 16.57
C SER A 221 -4.40 -7.96 15.70
N ILE A 222 -5.09 -9.08 15.58
CA ILE A 222 -6.37 -9.18 14.85
C ILE A 222 -7.44 -8.34 15.54
N SER A 223 -7.62 -8.51 16.87
CA SER A 223 -8.58 -7.73 17.65
C SER A 223 -8.31 -6.22 17.57
N TRP A 224 -7.05 -5.81 17.62
CA TRP A 224 -6.69 -4.39 17.45
C TRP A 224 -7.08 -3.89 16.05
N THR A 225 -6.78 -4.67 15.01
CA THR A 225 -7.13 -4.30 13.64
C THR A 225 -8.65 -4.19 13.45
N GLU A 226 -9.40 -5.11 14.04
CA GLU A 226 -10.86 -5.11 14.03
C GLU A 226 -11.44 -3.88 14.74
N GLN A 227 -10.88 -3.51 15.90
CA GLN A 227 -11.31 -2.32 16.63
C GLN A 227 -11.12 -1.02 15.83
N TRP A 228 -10.01 -0.88 15.11
CA TRP A 228 -9.68 0.36 14.40
C TRP A 228 -10.28 0.45 13.00
N TYR A 229 -10.40 -0.69 12.30
CA TYR A 229 -10.74 -0.71 10.88
C TYR A 229 -11.98 -1.55 10.57
N GLY A 230 -12.57 -2.21 11.57
CA GLY A 230 -13.72 -3.08 11.40
C GLY A 230 -13.41 -4.39 10.67
N ALA A 231 -12.13 -4.69 10.39
CA ALA A 231 -11.68 -5.89 9.68
C ALA A 231 -10.63 -6.65 10.49
N HIS A 232 -10.61 -7.98 10.37
CA HIS A 232 -9.67 -8.82 11.13
C HIS A 232 -8.21 -8.62 10.68
N LEU A 233 -7.99 -8.29 9.42
CA LEU A 233 -6.67 -7.99 8.86
C LEU A 233 -6.75 -6.76 7.96
N ALA A 234 -5.72 -5.92 8.03
CA ALA A 234 -5.55 -4.73 7.20
C ALA A 234 -4.14 -4.75 6.58
N LEU A 235 -4.09 -4.91 5.27
CA LEU A 235 -2.85 -5.00 4.50
C LEU A 235 -2.62 -3.69 3.78
N ILE A 236 -1.72 -2.83 4.29
CA ILE A 236 -1.29 -1.65 3.54
C ILE A 236 -0.44 -2.13 2.36
N THR A 237 -1.01 -2.19 1.17
CA THR A 237 -0.37 -2.81 -0.01
C THR A 237 0.73 -1.91 -0.59
N GLU A 238 0.65 -0.61 -0.32
CA GLU A 238 1.58 0.40 -0.82
C GLU A 238 3.03 0.17 -0.36
N ILE A 239 3.23 -0.35 0.86
CA ILE A 239 4.59 -0.67 1.36
C ILE A 239 5.23 -1.82 0.58
N TYR A 240 4.41 -2.71 0.00
CA TYR A 240 4.84 -3.81 -0.88
C TYR A 240 4.96 -3.39 -2.34
N GLY A 241 4.57 -2.15 -2.67
CA GLY A 241 4.53 -1.67 -4.04
C GLY A 241 3.42 -2.28 -4.89
N LEU A 242 2.40 -2.86 -4.25
CA LEU A 242 1.28 -3.49 -4.93
C LEU A 242 0.03 -2.60 -4.89
N PRO A 243 -0.70 -2.45 -6.02
CA PRO A 243 -2.02 -1.85 -6.04
C PRO A 243 -3.00 -2.63 -5.14
N GLY A 244 -3.77 -1.95 -4.30
CA GLY A 244 -4.79 -2.58 -3.46
C GLY A 244 -5.81 -3.40 -4.24
N PRO A 245 -6.39 -2.86 -5.35
CA PRO A 245 -7.28 -3.61 -6.23
C PRO A 245 -6.68 -4.93 -6.75
N MET A 246 -5.38 -4.93 -7.05
CA MET A 246 -4.69 -6.12 -7.54
C MET A 246 -4.61 -7.19 -6.46
N VAL A 247 -4.21 -6.81 -5.24
CA VAL A 247 -4.14 -7.75 -4.10
C VAL A 247 -5.52 -8.27 -3.73
N ALA A 248 -6.54 -7.40 -3.70
CA ALA A 248 -7.92 -7.80 -3.41
C ALA A 248 -8.46 -8.77 -4.47
N ALA A 249 -8.20 -8.51 -5.75
CA ALA A 249 -8.59 -9.39 -6.86
C ALA A 249 -7.87 -10.74 -6.79
N ALA A 250 -6.57 -10.76 -6.48
CA ALA A 250 -5.81 -12.00 -6.28
C ALA A 250 -6.40 -12.85 -5.14
N LEU A 251 -6.59 -12.25 -3.96
CA LEU A 251 -7.16 -12.94 -2.80
C LEU A 251 -8.57 -13.46 -3.09
N THR A 252 -9.39 -12.66 -3.78
CA THR A 252 -10.75 -13.07 -4.17
C THR A 252 -10.72 -14.24 -5.15
N ARG A 253 -9.81 -14.23 -6.13
CA ARG A 253 -9.64 -15.32 -7.11
C ARG A 253 -9.34 -16.63 -6.41
N TYR A 254 -8.29 -16.68 -5.58
CA TYR A 254 -7.85 -17.92 -4.91
C TYR A 254 -8.81 -18.38 -3.82
N LYS A 255 -9.53 -17.45 -3.18
CA LYS A 255 -10.66 -17.80 -2.29
C LYS A 255 -11.77 -18.51 -3.08
N SER A 256 -12.23 -17.92 -4.19
CA SER A 256 -13.43 -18.38 -4.90
C SER A 256 -13.22 -19.55 -5.84
N HIS A 257 -12.00 -19.76 -6.34
CA HIS A 257 -11.67 -20.77 -7.35
C HIS A 257 -10.56 -21.69 -6.82
N PRO A 258 -10.90 -22.80 -6.15
CA PRO A 258 -9.92 -23.76 -5.65
C PRO A 258 -8.97 -24.30 -6.72
N GLU A 259 -9.45 -24.48 -7.95
CA GLU A 259 -8.65 -24.92 -9.09
C GLU A 259 -7.53 -23.92 -9.46
N ALA A 260 -7.73 -22.63 -9.22
CA ALA A 260 -6.69 -21.62 -9.43
C ALA A 260 -5.56 -21.73 -8.40
N ARG A 261 -5.78 -22.38 -7.24
CA ARG A 261 -4.77 -22.54 -6.20
C ARG A 261 -3.63 -23.45 -6.67
N GLU A 262 -3.89 -24.40 -7.57
CA GLU A 262 -2.85 -25.26 -8.15
C GLU A 262 -1.87 -24.48 -9.03
N GLU A 263 -2.25 -23.31 -9.57
CA GLU A 263 -1.32 -22.41 -10.28
C GLU A 263 -0.20 -21.92 -9.35
N LEU A 264 -0.47 -21.83 -8.04
CA LEU A 264 0.53 -21.45 -7.03
C LEU A 264 1.55 -22.57 -6.80
N ARG A 265 1.26 -23.82 -7.19
CA ARG A 265 2.18 -24.95 -7.09
C ARG A 265 3.22 -24.95 -8.21
N ASN A 266 2.86 -24.53 -9.42
CA ASN A 266 3.74 -24.67 -10.60
C ASN A 266 4.67 -23.48 -10.84
N LYS A 267 4.62 -22.46 -9.97
CA LYS A 267 5.40 -21.23 -10.09
C LYS A 267 6.55 -21.10 -9.09
N TYR A 268 6.89 -22.18 -8.39
CA TYR A 268 8.19 -22.27 -7.72
C TYR A 268 9.26 -22.20 -8.81
N ILE A 269 9.90 -21.04 -8.93
CA ILE A 269 11.02 -20.82 -9.84
C ILE A 269 12.10 -21.83 -9.48
N THR A 270 12.35 -22.78 -10.40
CA THR A 270 13.61 -23.51 -10.53
C THR A 270 14.74 -22.55 -10.84
#